data_AF-A0A1R3VFE1-F1
#
_entry.id   AF-A0A1R3VFE1-F1
#
_cell.length_a   1.000
_cell.length_b   1.000
_cell.length_c   1.000
_cell.angle_alpha   90.00
_cell.angle_beta   90.00
_cell.angle_gamma   90.00
#
_symmetry.space_group_name_H-M   'P 1'
#
loop_
_entity.id
_entity.type
_entity.pdbx_description
1 polymer ?
#
loop_
_entity_poly.entity_id
_entity_poly.type
_entity_poly.pdbx_seq_one_letter_code
_entity_poly.pdbx_strand_id
1 'polypeptide(L)'
;MIALIQTIVLALDIYWWIIIASAIFSWLYAFNVVNSRNQFVDSVSNMLFRLTEPALRPIRRFLPDLGGIDISPIILLLILFFLRQFLLTTVAPLVV
;
A
#
# COMPACT_ATOMS: atom_id res chain seq x y z
N MET A 1 -20.33 15.37 -9.92
CA MET A 1 -19.55 14.10 -9.92
C MET A 1 -18.10 14.28 -9.51
N ILE A 2 -17.47 15.43 -9.78
CA ILE A 2 -16.08 15.74 -9.42
C ILE A 2 -15.74 15.47 -7.94
N ALA A 3 -16.57 15.92 -7.00
CA ALA A 3 -16.32 15.74 -5.57
C ALA A 3 -16.16 14.26 -5.19
N LEU A 4 -17.00 13.37 -5.73
CA LEU A 4 -16.91 11.93 -5.49
C LEU A 4 -15.59 11.35 -6.00
N ILE A 5 -15.16 11.75 -7.21
CA ILE A 5 -13.88 11.31 -7.78
C ILE A 5 -12.72 11.78 -6.91
N GLN A 6 -12.74 13.02 -6.46
CA GLN A 6 -11.72 13.56 -5.57
C GLN A 6 -11.67 12.82 -4.23
N THR A 7 -12.83 12.46 -3.66
CA THR A 7 -12.87 11.63 -2.45
C THR A 7 -12.25 10.25 -2.67
N ILE A 8 -12.51 9.61 -3.81
CA ILE A 8 -11.90 8.32 -4.16
C ILE A 8 -10.39 8.46 -4.34
N VAL A 9 -9.93 9.50 -5.04
CA VAL A 9 -8.50 9.79 -5.23
C VAL A 9 -7.81 10.01 -3.88
N LEU A 10 -8.44 10.76 -2.97
CA LEU A 10 -7.92 10.94 -1.61
C LEU A 10 -7.80 9.59 -0.87
N ALA A 11 -8.79 8.71 -0.98
CA ALA A 11 -8.74 7.39 -0.36
C ALA A 11 -7.59 6.54 -0.93
N LEU A 12 -7.35 6.60 -2.25
CA LEU A 12 -6.20 5.95 -2.88
C LEU A 12 -4.87 6.52 -2.40
N ASP A 13 -4.77 7.85 -2.26
CA ASP A 13 -3.56 8.52 -1.74
C ASP A 13 -3.27 8.13 -0.28
N ILE A 14 -4.30 8.07 0.57
CA ILE A 14 -4.16 7.58 1.96
C ILE A 14 -3.66 6.13 1.96
N TYR A 15 -4.26 5.26 1.14
CA TYR A 15 -3.84 3.87 1.09
C TYR A 15 -2.42 3.71 0.56
N TRP A 16 -2.02 4.51 -0.43
CA TRP A 16 -0.64 4.55 -0.95
C TRP A 16 0.38 4.84 0.16
N TRP A 17 0.11 5.81 1.04
CA TRP A 17 0.95 6.08 2.21
C TRP A 17 0.96 4.94 3.23
N ILE A 18 -0.16 4.25 3.44
CA ILE A 18 -0.21 3.06 4.31
C ILE A 18 0.70 1.95 3.76
N ILE A 19 0.69 1.71 2.45
CA ILE A 19 1.57 0.71 1.82
C ILE A 19 3.04 1.09 2.01
N ILE A 20 3.40 2.37 1.85
CA ILE A 20 4.76 2.84 2.10
C ILE A 20 5.16 2.67 3.56
N ALA A 21 4.29 3.08 4.49
CA ALA A 21 4.55 2.89 5.92
C ALA A 21 4.78 1.40 6.24
N SER A 22 3.96 0.50 5.67
CA SER A 22 4.14 -0.95 5.82
C SER A 22 5.46 -1.45 5.24
N ALA A 23 5.87 -0.98 4.06
CA ALA A 23 7.13 -1.35 3.44
C ALA A 23 8.34 -0.88 4.25
N ILE A 24 8.33 0.38 4.69
CA ILE A 24 9.38 0.94 5.56
C ILE A 24 9.44 0.14 6.87
N PHE A 25 8.29 -0.12 7.49
CA PHE A 25 8.24 -0.88 8.74
C PHE A 25 8.79 -2.30 8.58
N SER A 26 8.54 -2.95 7.44
CA SER A 26 9.10 -4.26 7.13
C SER A 26 10.64 -4.25 7.08
N TRP A 27 11.24 -3.18 6.53
CA TRP A 27 12.69 -3.01 6.52
C TRP A 27 13.23 -2.67 7.90
N LEU A 28 12.56 -1.80 8.66
CA LEU A 28 12.95 -1.49 10.03
C LEU A 28 12.99 -2.76 10.90
N TYR A 29 12.03 -3.67 10.71
CA TYR A 29 12.01 -4.96 11.36
C TYR A 29 13.14 -5.87 10.86
N ALA A 30 13.27 -6.05 9.53
CA ALA A 30 14.26 -6.93 8.93
C ALA A 30 15.71 -6.56 9.28
N PHE A 31 16.01 -5.27 9.39
CA PHE A 31 17.33 -4.76 9.77
C PHE A 31 17.53 -4.58 11.28
N ASN A 32 16.61 -5.11 12.12
CA ASN A 32 16.66 -4.99 13.59
C ASN A 32 16.77 -3.54 14.10
N VAL A 33 16.25 -2.57 13.35
CA VAL A 33 16.24 -1.14 13.75
C VAL A 33 15.22 -0.91 14.86
N VAL A 34 14.09 -1.64 14.82
CA VAL A 34 13.03 -1.57 15.82
C VAL A 34 12.92 -2.87 16.60
N ASN A 35 12.71 -2.76 17.91
CA ASN A 35 12.56 -3.91 18.79
C ASN A 35 11.10 -4.36 18.85
N SER A 36 10.82 -5.53 18.31
CA SER A 36 9.49 -6.15 18.30
C SER A 36 8.94 -6.49 19.69
N ARG A 37 9.81 -6.53 20.71
CA ARG A 37 9.37 -6.72 22.11
C ARG A 37 8.68 -5.48 22.67
N ASN A 38 8.80 -4.33 22.01
CA ASN A 38 8.04 -3.14 22.39
C ASN A 38 6.60 -3.28 21.90
N GLN A 39 5.65 -3.28 22.83
CA GLN A 39 4.22 -3.43 22.54
C GLN A 39 3.68 -2.39 21.54
N PHE A 40 4.23 -1.17 21.54
CA PHE A 40 3.84 -0.14 20.58
C PHE A 40 4.26 -0.51 19.15
N VAL A 41 5.52 -0.95 18.98
CA VAL A 41 6.07 -1.38 17.69
C VAL A 41 5.27 -2.57 17.16
N ASP A 42 5.02 -3.58 17.99
CA ASP A 42 4.21 -4.74 17.62
C ASP A 42 2.79 -4.35 17.20
N SER A 43 2.12 -3.46 17.95
CA SER A 43 0.77 -2.98 17.63
C SER A 43 0.70 -2.26 16.29
N VAL A 44 1.66 -1.37 16.00
CA VAL A 44 1.75 -0.65 14.72
C VAL A 44 2.01 -1.63 13.57
N SER A 45 2.93 -2.59 13.77
CA SER A 45 3.24 -3.62 12.78
C SER A 45 2.00 -4.45 12.40
N ASN A 46 1.24 -4.88 13.41
CA ASN A 46 0.04 -5.68 13.25
C ASN A 46 -1.08 -4.89 12.57
N MET A 47 -1.21 -3.60 12.89
CA MET A 47 -2.16 -2.71 12.20
C MET A 47 -1.81 -2.58 10.71
N LEU A 48 -0.55 -2.24 10.40
CA LEU A 48 -0.09 -2.10 9.01
C LEU A 48 -0.29 -3.40 8.24
N PHE A 49 0.13 -4.53 8.80
CA PHE A 49 -0.08 -5.85 8.19
C PHE A 49 -1.56 -6.12 7.89
N ARG A 50 -2.47 -5.90 8.85
CA ARG A 50 -3.90 -6.14 8.63
C ARG A 50 -4.51 -5.25 7.55
N LEU A 51 -4.03 -4.01 7.42
CA LEU A 51 -4.51 -3.06 6.41
C LEU A 51 -3.98 -3.39 5.01
N THR A 52 -2.76 -3.92 4.90
CA THR A 52 -2.10 -4.17 3.61
C THR A 52 -2.28 -5.61 3.10
N GLU A 53 -2.43 -6.59 3.99
CA GLU A 53 -2.50 -8.02 3.65
C GLU A 53 -3.60 -8.36 2.62
N PRO A 54 -4.83 -7.83 2.69
CA PRO A 54 -5.86 -8.16 1.71
C PRO A 54 -5.48 -7.80 0.27
N ALA A 55 -4.70 -6.74 0.06
CA ALA A 55 -4.25 -6.30 -1.26
C ALA A 55 -2.89 -6.91 -1.66
N LEU A 56 -1.98 -7.09 -0.71
CA LEU A 56 -0.66 -7.67 -0.98
C LEU A 56 -0.71 -9.19 -1.19
N ARG A 57 -1.58 -9.92 -0.47
CA ARG A 57 -1.66 -11.39 -0.55
C ARG A 57 -1.97 -11.90 -1.95
N PRO A 58 -2.96 -11.36 -2.70
CA PRO A 58 -3.18 -11.77 -4.08
C PRO A 58 -1.95 -11.52 -4.96
N ILE A 59 -1.31 -10.35 -4.83
CA ILE A 59 -0.14 -9.99 -5.64
C ILE A 59 1.01 -10.98 -5.40
N ARG A 60 1.29 -11.31 -4.14
CA ARG A 60 2.34 -12.30 -3.79
C ARG A 60 2.10 -13.68 -4.38
N ARG A 61 0.84 -14.10 -4.55
CA ARG A 61 0.52 -15.40 -5.17
C ARG A 61 0.86 -15.46 -6.66
N PHE A 62 0.95 -14.31 -7.32
CA PHE A 62 1.32 -14.23 -8.74
C PHE A 62 2.81 -13.99 -8.96
N LEU A 63 3.56 -13.62 -7.91
CA LEU A 63 4.99 -13.39 -8.03
C LEU A 63 5.78 -14.70 -7.89
N PRO A 64 6.87 -14.86 -8.65
CA PRO A 64 7.82 -15.94 -8.39
C PRO A 64 8.48 -15.73 -7.01
N ASP A 65 9.06 -16.79 -6.45
CA ASP A 65 9.86 -16.66 -5.23
C ASP A 65 11.13 -15.86 -5.53
N LEU A 66 11.24 -14.67 -4.92
CA LEU A 66 12.34 -13.73 -5.12
C LEU A 66 13.40 -13.81 -4.02
N GLY A 67 13.51 -14.96 -3.34
CA GLY A 67 14.57 -15.17 -2.35
C GLY A 67 14.38 -14.34 -1.08
N GLY A 68 13.13 -14.20 -0.63
CA GLY A 68 12.79 -13.53 0.63
C GLY A 68 12.59 -12.01 0.54
N ILE A 69 12.76 -11.40 -0.63
CA ILE A 69 12.43 -9.97 -0.85
C ILE A 69 10.99 -9.85 -1.34
N ASP A 70 10.15 -9.18 -0.56
CA ASP A 70 8.76 -8.93 -0.94
C ASP A 70 8.65 -7.68 -1.85
N ILE A 71 8.54 -7.91 -3.16
CA ILE A 71 8.32 -6.84 -4.17
C ILE A 71 6.82 -6.48 -4.30
N SER A 72 5.91 -7.22 -3.65
CA SER A 72 4.47 -6.96 -3.77
C SER A 72 4.03 -5.54 -3.38
N PRO A 73 4.65 -4.84 -2.40
CA PRO A 73 4.32 -3.45 -2.10
C PRO A 73 4.58 -2.53 -3.28
N ILE A 74 5.69 -2.72 -4.01
CA ILE A 74 6.04 -1.89 -5.18
C ILE A 74 4.99 -2.06 -6.27
N ILE A 75 4.58 -3.31 -6.54
CA ILE A 75 3.56 -3.59 -7.55
C ILE A 75 2.22 -2.97 -7.16
N LEU A 76 1.83 -3.08 -5.88
CA LEU A 76 0.61 -2.45 -5.39
C LEU A 76 0.66 -0.93 -5.53
N LEU A 77 1.79 -0.28 -5.22
CA LEU A 77 1.97 1.16 -5.39
C LEU A 77 1.81 1.59 -6.87
N LEU A 78 2.33 0.79 -7.81
CA LEU A 78 2.17 1.05 -9.25
C LEU A 78 0.70 0.93 -9.69
N ILE A 79 -0.03 -0.07 -9.18
CA ILE A 79 -1.47 -0.23 -9.45
C ILE A 79 -2.25 0.96 -8.90
N LEU A 80 -1.99 1.37 -7.66
CA LEU A 80 -2.65 2.52 -7.04
C LEU A 80 -2.36 3.82 -7.80
N PHE A 81 -1.11 4.02 -8.22
CA PHE A 81 -0.71 5.16 -9.05
C PHE A 81 -1.48 5.18 -10.38
N PHE A 82 -1.55 4.04 -11.06
CA PHE A 82 -2.30 3.92 -12.31
C PHE A 82 -3.79 4.23 -12.10
N LEU A 83 -4.42 3.66 -11.06
CA LEU A 83 -5.84 3.91 -10.76
C LEU A 83 -6.12 5.39 -10.49
N ARG A 84 -5.25 6.04 -9.71
CA ARG A 84 -5.33 7.49 -9.45
C ARG A 84 -5.24 8.29 -10.75
N GLN A 85 -4.24 7.99 -11.58
CA GLN A 85 -4.05 8.73 -12.82
C GLN A 85 -5.20 8.50 -13.80
N PHE A 86 -5.67 7.26 -13.94
CA PHE A 86 -6.81 6.90 -14.76
C PHE A 86 -8.09 7.64 -14.33
N LEU A 87 -8.35 7.73 -13.02
CA LEU A 87 -9.48 8.48 -12.49
C LEU A 87 -9.39 9.98 -12.82
N LEU A 88 -8.22 10.58 -12.72
CA LEU A 88 -8.03 12.02 -12.93
C LEU A 88 -7.97 12.42 -14.41
N THR A 89 -7.31 11.64 -15.26
CA THR A 89 -7.06 12.03 -16.66
C THR A 89 -8.09 11.46 -17.62
N THR A 90 -8.69 10.31 -17.29
CA THR A 90 -9.63 9.64 -18.18
C THR A 90 -11.05 9.74 -17.66
N VAL A 91 -11.30 9.44 -16.39
CA VAL A 91 -12.68 9.42 -15.86
C VAL A 91 -13.19 10.83 -15.57
N ALA A 92 -12.44 11.65 -14.83
CA ALA A 92 -12.92 12.97 -14.41
C ALA A 92 -13.39 13.86 -15.56
N PRO A 93 -12.67 13.98 -16.69
CA PRO A 93 -13.11 14.82 -17.81
C PRO A 93 -14.38 14.33 -18.51
N LEU A 94 -14.73 13.04 -18.38
CA LEU A 94 -15.95 12.47 -18.99
C LEU A 94 -17.22 12.78 -18.20
N VAL A 95 -17.08 13.20 -16.95
CA VAL A 95 -18.19 13.48 -16.01
C VAL A 95 -18.26 14.96 -15.60
N VAL A 96 -17.45 15.79 -16.24
CA VAL A 96 -17.49 17.26 -16.24
C VAL A 96 -18.28 17.71 -17.46
#